data_AF-A0A942W0S1-F1
#
_entry.id   AF-A0A942W0S1-F1
#
_cell.length_a   1.000
_cell.length_b   1.000
_cell.length_c   1.000
_cell.angle_alpha   90.00
_cell.angle_beta   90.00
_cell.angle_gamma   90.00
#
_symmetry.space_group_name_H-M   'P 1'
#
loop_
_entity.id
_entity.type
_entity.pdbx_description
1 polymer ?
#
loop_
_entity_poly.entity_id
_entity_poly.type
_entity_poly.pdbx_seq_one_letter_code
_entity_poly.pdbx_strand_id
1 'polypeptide(L)' 'MTVSENIYKIIKEKMLIQSAVAKKAGYSAKAFNNMLRGRKLILAEDVLRISNALEVTPNELFGYDETA' A
#
# COMPACT_ATOMS: atom_id res chain seq x y z
N MET A 1 -13.61 -1.77 -3.97
CA MET A 1 -12.39 -1.12 -3.45
C MET A 1 -11.20 -1.91 -3.99
N THR A 2 -10.28 -1.27 -4.69
CA THR A 2 -9.04 -1.89 -5.16
C THR A 2 -7.97 -1.84 -4.06
N VAL A 3 -6.93 -2.67 -4.18
CA VAL A 3 -5.77 -2.65 -3.26
C VAL A 3 -5.15 -1.25 -3.19
N SER A 4 -5.05 -0.55 -4.32
CA SER A 4 -4.52 0.82 -4.37
C SER A 4 -5.38 1.82 -3.60
N GLU A 5 -6.71 1.74 -3.74
CA GLU A 5 -7.64 2.59 -2.98
C GLU A 5 -7.53 2.32 -1.47
N ASN A 6 -7.37 1.06 -1.09
CA ASN A 6 -7.21 0.68 0.29
C ASN A 6 -5.88 1.18 0.88
N ILE A 7 -4.80 1.13 0.11
CA ILE A 7 -3.51 1.73 0.50
C ILE A 7 -3.69 3.24 0.78
N TYR A 8 -4.42 3.96 -0.07
CA TYR A 8 -4.72 5.39 0.18
C TYR A 8 -5.50 5.60 1.48
N LYS A 9 -6.48 4.75 1.75
CA LYS A 9 -7.27 4.78 2.99
C LYS A 9 -6.38 4.58 4.22
N ILE A 10 -5.56 3.53 4.25
CA ILE A 10 -4.65 3.22 5.37
C ILE A 10 -3.66 4.36 5.60
N ILE A 11 -3.07 4.91 4.52
CA ILE A 11 -2.15 6.06 4.62
C ILE A 11 -2.83 7.25 5.30
N LYS A 12 -4.08 7.55 4.92
CA LYS A 12 -4.85 8.67 5.48
C LYS A 12 -5.23 8.41 6.94
N GLU A 13 -5.69 7.21 7.27
CA GLU A 13 -6.10 6.82 8.62
C GLU A 13 -4.92 6.86 9.60
N LYS A 14 -3.74 6.39 9.17
CA LYS A 14 -2.52 6.42 9.97
C LYS A 14 -1.77 7.76 9.92
N MET A 15 -2.30 8.78 9.24
CA MET A 15 -1.65 10.08 9.02
C MET A 15 -0.21 9.97 8.47
N LEU A 16 0.02 8.99 7.60
CA LEU A 16 1.33 8.74 7.00
C LEU A 16 1.53 9.59 5.75
N ILE A 17 2.80 9.91 5.46
CA ILE A 17 3.16 10.58 4.21
C ILE A 17 3.44 9.51 3.15
N GLN A 18 2.68 9.53 2.05
CA GLN A 18 2.80 8.55 0.95
C GLN A 18 4.24 8.39 0.44
N SER A 19 4.99 9.49 0.33
CA SER A 19 6.39 9.46 -0.12
C SER A 19 7.32 8.81 0.90
N ALA A 20 7.02 8.90 2.20
CA ALA A 20 7.76 8.21 3.25
C ALA A 20 7.45 6.71 3.23
N VAL A 21 6.18 6.32 3.06
CA VAL A 21 5.77 4.92 2.87
C VAL A 21 6.46 4.30 1.65
N ALA A 22 6.51 5.02 0.53
CA ALA A 22 7.20 4.57 -0.67
C ALA A 22 8.68 4.25 -0.37
N LYS A 23 9.38 5.17 0.31
CA LYS A 23 10.79 4.97 0.69
C LYS A 23 10.97 3.78 1.63
N LYS A 24 10.10 3.64 2.63
CA LYS A 24 10.12 2.51 3.58
C LYS A 24 9.86 1.16 2.88
N ALA A 25 9.02 1.15 1.85
CA ALA A 25 8.76 -0.01 1.00
C ALA A 25 9.86 -0.27 -0.06
N GLY A 26 10.91 0.57 -0.14
CA GLY A 26 12.00 0.40 -1.11
C GLY A 26 11.72 0.97 -2.50
N TYR A 27 10.73 1.85 -2.65
CA TYR A 27 10.38 2.48 -3.93
C TYR A 27 10.65 3.99 -3.95
N SER A 28 10.89 4.51 -5.16
CA SER A 28 10.75 5.94 -5.39
C SER A 28 9.27 6.35 -5.30
N ALA A 29 9.01 7.59 -4.85
CA ALA A 29 7.65 8.11 -4.79
C ALA A 29 6.92 8.07 -6.15
N LYS A 30 7.66 8.29 -7.25
CA LYS A 30 7.13 8.19 -8.62
C LYS A 30 6.72 6.75 -8.98
N ALA A 31 7.57 5.77 -8.69
CA ALA A 31 7.26 4.36 -8.94
C ALA A 31 6.05 3.91 -8.13
N PHE A 32 6.01 4.29 -6.84
CA PHE A 32 4.88 3.99 -5.96
C PHE A 32 3.57 4.62 -6.45
N ASN A 33 3.59 5.89 -6.85
CA ASN A 33 2.41 6.54 -7.43
C ASN A 33 1.98 5.91 -8.76
N ASN A 34 2.90 5.42 -9.58
CA ASN A 34 2.55 4.67 -10.79
C ASN A 34 1.83 3.36 -10.47
N MET A 35 2.25 2.65 -9.42
CA MET A 35 1.58 1.45 -8.93
C MET A 35 0.17 1.75 -8.41
N LEU A 36 0.03 2.77 -7.56
CA LEU A 36 -1.27 3.16 -7.00
C LEU A 36 -2.26 3.66 -8.07
N ARG A 37 -1.77 4.28 -9.14
CA ARG A 37 -2.59 4.76 -10.27
C ARG A 37 -2.86 3.68 -11.34
N GLY A 38 -2.44 2.43 -11.13
CA GLY A 38 -2.64 1.34 -12.08
C GLY A 38 -1.80 1.44 -13.36
N ARG A 39 -0.82 2.35 -13.42
CA ARG A 39 0.13 2.47 -14.55
C ARG A 39 1.25 1.44 -14.49
N LYS A 40 1.44 0.82 -13.32
CA LYS A 40 2.35 -0.30 -13.09
C LYS A 40 1.60 -1.36 -12.27
N LEU A 41 1.78 -2.63 -12.62
CA LEU A 41 1.21 -3.74 -11.86
C LEU A 41 1.86 -3.82 -10.46
N ILE A 42 1.03 -4.14 -9.47
CA ILE A 42 1.47 -4.49 -8.11
C ILE A 42 1.64 -6.02 -8.10
N LEU A 43 2.86 -6.49 -7.94
CA LEU A 43 3.19 -7.90 -7.84
C LEU A 43 3.03 -8.41 -6.39
N ALA A 44 2.99 -9.72 -6.21
CA ALA A 44 2.89 -10.34 -4.88
C ALA A 44 4.02 -9.89 -3.93
N GLU A 45 5.23 -9.68 -4.47
CA GLU A 45 6.37 -9.17 -3.70
C GLU A 45 6.16 -7.72 -3.25
N ASP A 46 5.51 -6.89 -4.08
CA ASP A 46 5.19 -5.51 -3.73
C ASP A 46 4.17 -5.46 -2.59
N VAL A 47 3.18 -6.36 -2.58
CA VAL A 47 2.19 -6.47 -1.48
C VAL A 47 2.88 -6.66 -0.14
N LEU A 48 3.89 -7.53 -0.06
CA LEU A 48 4.64 -7.82 1.17
C LEU A 48 5.47 -6.61 1.62
N ARG A 49 6.12 -5.91 0.69
CA ARG A 49 6.89 -4.70 1.00
C ARG A 49 5.99 -3.56 1.49
N ILE A 50 4.84 -3.36 0.83
CA ILE A 50 3.92 -2.26 1.14
C ILE A 50 3.21 -2.52 2.47
N SER A 51 2.75 -3.74 2.73
CA SER A 51 2.14 -4.13 4.01
C SER A 51 3.12 -3.93 5.18
N ASN A 52 4.38 -4.36 5.03
CA ASN A 52 5.42 -4.09 6.01
C ASN A 52 5.70 -2.59 6.21
N ALA A 53 5.70 -1.80 5.14
CA ALA A 53 5.91 -0.36 5.24
C ALA A 53 4.75 0.36 5.97
N LEU A 54 3.53 -0.10 5.73
CA LEU A 54 2.30 0.41 6.36
C LEU A 54 2.04 -0.18 7.75
N GLU A 55 2.82 -1.17 8.19
CA GLU A 55 2.63 -1.90 9.45
C GLU A 55 1.22 -2.48 9.54
N VAL A 56 0.83 -3.19 8.48
CA VAL A 56 -0.44 -3.93 8.37
C VAL A 56 -0.15 -5.31 7.81
N THR A 57 -1.12 -6.21 7.92
CA THR A 57 -1.10 -7.50 7.25
C THR A 57 -1.43 -7.36 5.75
N PRO A 58 -1.02 -8.32 4.90
CA PRO A 58 -1.50 -8.38 3.53
C PRO A 58 -3.04 -8.46 3.44
N ASN A 59 -3.69 -9.13 4.39
CA ASN A 59 -5.15 -9.24 4.44
C ASN A 59 -5.82 -7.88 4.62
N GLU A 60 -5.33 -7.06 5.56
CA GLU A 60 -5.76 -5.67 5.71
C GLU A 60 -5.57 -4.88 4.41
N LEU A 61 -4.47 -5.10 3.70
CA LEU A 61 -4.18 -4.46 2.41
C LEU A 61 -5.19 -4.84 1.31
N PHE A 62 -5.65 -6.08 1.30
CA PHE A 62 -6.68 -6.57 0.39
C PHE A 62 -8.11 -6.28 0.87
N GLY A 63 -8.29 -5.83 2.12
CA GLY A 63 -9.60 -5.58 2.72
C GLY A 63 -10.31 -6.86 3.16
N TYR A 64 -9.56 -7.92 3.46
CA TYR A 64 -10.07 -9.19 4.01
C TYR A 64 -10.04 -9.21 5.54
N ASP A 65 -10.12 -8.06 6.20
CA ASP A 65 -10.46 -8.08 7.63
C ASP A 65 -11.86 -8.66 7.76
N GLU A 66 -11.90 -9.92 8.18
CA GLU A 66 -13.08 -10.55 8.74
C GLU A 66 -13.58 -9.61 9.85
N THR A 67 -14.75 -9.01 9.63
CA THR A 67 -15.62 -8.73 10.76
C THR A 67 -15.90 -10.05 11.46
N ALA A 68 -15.08 -10.36 12.47
CA ALA A 68 -15.39 -11.28 13.55
C ALA A 68 -15.94 -10.47 14.73
#